data_AF-A0A7X8M1H5-F1
#
_entry.id   AF-A0A7X8M1H5-F1
#
_cell.length_a   1.000
_cell.length_b   1.000
_cell.length_c   1.000
_cell.angle_alpha   90.00
_cell.angle_beta   90.00
_cell.angle_gamma   90.00
#
_symmetry.space_group_name_H-M   'P 1'
#
loop_
_entity.id
_entity.type
_entity.pdbx_description
1 polymer ?
#
loop_
_entity_poly.entity_id
_entity_poly.type
_entity_poly.pdbx_seq_one_letter_code
_entity_poly.pdbx_strand_id
1 'polypeptide(L)'
;MWSKYPVINEELTAFEEYLETVLVSRSKFLTNASKDAVLSGGKRLRPAFTILAALHGEYDRKRVFPAAASVEILHAATLVHDDIIDNAKTRRGKMTLSEKHNTNLAVYTGDYLLTKSLKLLIKT
;
A
#
# COMPACT_ATOMS: atom_id res chain seq x y z
N MET A 1 16.85 -5.29 2.54
CA MET A 1 17.36 -3.92 2.79
C MET A 1 17.32 -3.61 4.29
N TRP A 2 16.16 -3.73 4.93
CA TRP A 2 15.98 -3.35 6.34
C TRP A 2 16.65 -4.27 7.36
N SER A 3 17.11 -5.45 6.97
CA SER A 3 17.82 -6.39 7.86
C SER A 3 19.05 -5.81 8.58
N LYS A 4 19.64 -4.72 8.06
CA LYS A 4 20.74 -4.00 8.72
C LYS A 4 20.29 -3.07 9.85
N TYR A 5 18.99 -2.83 10.00
CA TYR A 5 18.39 -1.90 10.95
C TYR A 5 17.29 -2.65 11.75
N PRO A 6 17.64 -3.30 12.88
CA PRO A 6 16.77 -4.28 13.53
C PRO A 6 15.44 -3.69 14.00
N VAL A 7 15.46 -2.49 14.60
CA VAL A 7 14.26 -1.82 15.12
C VAL A 7 13.23 -1.60 14.00
N ILE A 8 13.62 -0.95 12.90
CA ILE A 8 12.69 -0.69 11.80
C ILE A 8 12.31 -1.97 11.05
N ASN A 9 13.18 -2.98 11.02
CA ASN A 9 12.87 -4.27 10.41
C ASN A 9 11.77 -5.01 11.18
N GLU A 10 11.81 -4.97 12.52
CA GLU A 10 10.75 -5.53 13.37
C GLU A 10 9.43 -4.79 13.15
N GLU A 11 9.45 -3.44 13.20
CA GLU A 11 8.26 -2.63 12.97
C GLU A 11 7.67 -2.83 11.57
N LEU A 12 8.51 -2.95 10.54
CA LEU A 12 8.04 -3.22 9.19
C LEU A 12 7.44 -4.62 9.05
N THR A 13 7.97 -5.61 9.76
CA THR A 13 7.37 -6.96 9.78
C THR A 13 5.96 -6.91 10.36
N ALA A 14 5.79 -6.27 11.51
CA ALA A 14 4.47 -6.07 12.12
C ALA A 14 3.54 -5.20 11.25
N PHE A 15 4.09 -4.21 10.55
CA PHE A 15 3.34 -3.38 9.62
C PHE A 15 2.85 -4.15 8.39
N GLU A 16 3.63 -5.09 7.83
CA GLU A 16 3.17 -5.92 6.71
C GLU A 16 1.96 -6.78 7.11
N GLU A 17 1.99 -7.39 8.30
CA GLU A 17 0.83 -8.13 8.82
C GLU A 17 -0.40 -7.22 8.95
N TYR A 18 -0.23 -6.02 9.52
CA TYR A 18 -1.30 -5.04 9.60
C TYR A 18 -1.82 -4.63 8.21
N LEU A 19 -0.92 -4.34 7.27
CA LEU A 19 -1.25 -3.90 5.92
C LEU A 19 -2.10 -4.96 5.19
N GLU A 20 -1.76 -6.24 5.33
CA GLU A 20 -2.54 -7.35 4.78
C GLU A 20 -3.99 -7.35 5.27
N THR A 21 -4.22 -7.10 6.56
CA THR A 21 -5.57 -7.04 7.12
C THR A 21 -6.39 -5.87 6.57
N VAL A 22 -5.73 -4.75 6.29
CA VAL A 22 -6.37 -3.53 5.80
C VAL A 22 -6.86 -3.68 4.37
N LEU A 23 -6.17 -4.46 3.53
CA LEU A 23 -6.49 -4.62 2.11
C LEU A 23 -7.74 -5.49 1.84
N VAL A 24 -8.30 -6.13 2.87
CA VAL A 24 -9.51 -6.95 2.74
C VAL A 24 -10.74 -6.07 2.45
N SER A 25 -11.55 -6.54 1.51
CA SER A 25 -12.85 -5.95 1.13
C SER A 25 -13.93 -7.02 1.04
N ARG A 26 -15.20 -6.60 0.95
CA ARG A 26 -16.33 -7.51 0.69
C ARG A 26 -16.26 -8.17 -0.69
N SER A 27 -15.60 -7.52 -1.65
CA SER A 27 -15.38 -8.06 -2.99
C SER A 27 -14.07 -8.84 -3.03
N LYS A 28 -14.14 -10.13 -3.39
CA LYS A 28 -12.96 -10.97 -3.58
C LYS A 28 -12.03 -10.39 -4.67
N PHE A 29 -12.62 -9.82 -5.71
CA PHE A 29 -11.86 -9.14 -6.77
C PHE A 29 -11.06 -7.97 -6.20
N LEU A 30 -11.71 -7.02 -5.50
CA LEU A 30 -11.01 -5.85 -4.96
C LEU A 30 -9.96 -6.24 -3.93
N THR A 31 -10.21 -7.28 -3.11
CA THR A 31 -9.19 -7.80 -2.18
C THR A 31 -7.95 -8.28 -2.94
N ASN A 32 -8.13 -9.09 -3.99
CA ASN A 32 -7.02 -9.62 -4.77
C ASN A 32 -6.30 -8.52 -5.55
N ALA A 33 -7.03 -7.64 -6.23
CA ALA A 33 -6.45 -6.54 -7.01
C ALA A 33 -5.70 -5.53 -6.12
N SER A 34 -6.24 -5.23 -4.93
CA SER A 34 -5.56 -4.38 -3.93
C SER A 34 -4.29 -5.02 -3.41
N LYS A 35 -4.32 -6.33 -3.09
CA LYS A 35 -3.12 -7.07 -2.70
C LYS A 35 -2.09 -7.12 -3.83
N ASP A 36 -2.51 -7.36 -5.06
CA ASP A 36 -1.62 -7.33 -6.23
C ASP A 36 -0.96 -5.95 -6.41
N ALA A 37 -1.69 -4.85 -6.21
CA ALA A 37 -1.14 -3.50 -6.34
C ALA A 37 -0.17 -3.12 -5.20
N VAL A 38 -0.53 -3.48 -3.96
CA VAL A 38 0.18 -2.99 -2.75
C VAL A 38 1.29 -3.96 -2.30
N LEU A 39 1.08 -5.27 -2.42
CA LEU A 39 1.98 -6.32 -1.91
C LEU A 39 2.93 -6.88 -2.98
N SER A 40 2.88 -6.39 -4.22
CA SER A 40 3.77 -6.82 -5.31
C SER A 40 5.25 -6.40 -5.15
N GLY A 41 5.66 -6.06 -3.93
CA GLY A 41 7.02 -5.73 -3.53
C GLY A 41 7.23 -4.24 -3.28
N GLY A 42 8.48 -3.82 -3.32
CA GLY A 42 8.89 -2.44 -3.05
C GLY A 42 9.83 -2.34 -1.86
N LYS A 43 10.49 -1.19 -1.73
CA LYS A 43 11.47 -0.94 -0.65
C LYS A 43 10.80 -0.55 0.67
N ARG A 44 9.48 -0.33 0.69
CA ARG A 44 8.71 0.17 1.85
C ARG A 44 9.31 1.44 2.47
N LEU A 45 9.89 2.31 1.64
CA LEU A 45 10.52 3.55 2.11
C LEU A 45 9.52 4.48 2.80
N ARG A 46 8.33 4.65 2.21
CA ARG A 46 7.30 5.55 2.74
C ARG A 46 6.80 5.14 4.12
N PRO A 47 6.30 3.90 4.34
CA PRO A 47 5.89 3.48 5.67
C PRO A 47 7.07 3.44 6.64
N ALA A 48 8.27 3.07 6.20
CA ALA A 48 9.46 3.09 7.06
C ALA A 48 9.76 4.50 7.59
N PHE A 49 9.75 5.52 6.74
CA PHE A 49 9.99 6.89 7.17
C PHE A 49 8.86 7.45 8.04
N THR A 50 7.60 7.07 7.79
CA THR A 50 6.48 7.42 8.68
C THR A 50 6.68 6.83 10.08
N ILE A 51 7.05 5.56 10.17
CA ILE A 51 7.32 4.88 11.45
C ILE A 51 8.53 5.51 12.15
N LEU A 52 9.65 5.70 11.43
CA LEU A 52 10.86 6.32 11.97
C LEU A 52 10.60 7.73 12.51
N ALA A 53 9.79 8.54 11.81
CA ALA A 53 9.42 9.86 12.29
C ALA A 53 8.62 9.77 13.62
N ALA A 54 7.68 8.84 13.72
CA ALA A 54 6.88 8.64 14.92
C ALA A 54 7.68 8.09 16.11
N LEU A 55 8.73 7.31 15.88
CA LEU A 55 9.63 6.80 16.92
C LEU A 55 10.38 7.91 17.68
N HIS A 56 10.42 9.13 17.16
CA HIS A 56 11.00 10.29 17.86
C HIS A 56 9.99 11.00 18.80
N GLY A 57 8.76 10.48 18.92
CA GLY A 57 7.74 10.98 19.82
C GLY A 57 7.05 9.85 20.59
N GLU A 58 5.80 10.06 21.00
CA GLU A 58 4.99 9.02 21.64
C GLU A 58 4.54 7.97 20.61
N TYR A 59 5.29 6.87 20.55
CA TYR A 59 5.05 5.80 19.59
C TYR A 59 3.87 4.91 20.01
N ASP A 60 2.81 4.91 19.19
CA ASP A 60 1.69 3.96 19.30
C ASP A 60 1.36 3.38 17.92
N ARG A 61 1.58 2.07 17.75
CA ARG A 61 1.23 1.32 16.52
C ARG A 61 -0.21 1.55 16.10
N LYS A 62 -1.16 1.71 17.03
CA LYS A 62 -2.58 1.92 16.71
C LYS A 62 -2.85 3.22 15.96
N ARG A 63 -1.98 4.23 16.11
CA ARG A 63 -2.06 5.51 15.41
C ARG A 63 -1.12 5.57 14.21
N VAL A 64 0.09 5.05 14.37
CA VAL A 64 1.14 5.15 13.36
C VAL A 64 0.91 4.20 12.18
N PHE A 65 0.45 2.96 12.43
CA PHE A 65 0.25 2.00 11.34
C PHE A 65 -0.85 2.43 10.36
N PRO A 66 -2.02 2.96 10.79
CA PRO A 66 -2.98 3.54 9.86
C PRO A 66 -2.38 4.67 9.01
N ALA A 67 -1.55 5.54 9.59
CA ALA A 67 -0.88 6.62 8.86
C ALA A 67 0.10 6.06 7.81
N ALA A 68 0.97 5.14 8.21
CA ALA A 68 1.94 4.49 7.33
C ALA A 68 1.25 3.72 6.18
N ALA A 69 0.16 3.00 6.49
CA ALA A 69 -0.64 2.28 5.50
C ALA A 69 -1.36 3.24 4.56
N SER A 70 -1.90 4.35 5.06
CA SER A 70 -2.52 5.39 4.23
C SER A 70 -1.54 5.88 3.16
N VAL A 71 -0.30 6.23 3.54
CA VAL A 71 0.70 6.72 2.60
C VAL A 71 1.10 5.65 1.57
N GLU A 72 1.32 4.40 1.98
CA GLU A 72 1.71 3.33 1.06
C GLU A 72 0.56 2.92 0.11
N ILE A 73 -0.68 2.90 0.60
CA ILE A 73 -1.87 2.61 -0.21
C ILE A 73 -2.14 3.76 -1.19
N LEU A 74 -1.98 5.02 -0.76
CA LEU A 74 -2.05 6.17 -1.66
C LEU A 74 -1.01 6.06 -2.78
N HIS A 75 0.24 5.71 -2.43
CA HIS A 75 1.27 5.48 -3.44
C HIS A 75 0.91 4.36 -4.42
N ALA A 76 0.34 3.26 -3.94
CA ALA A 76 -0.12 2.18 -4.84
C ALA A 76 -1.27 2.64 -5.75
N ALA A 77 -2.20 3.45 -5.23
CA ALA A 77 -3.29 4.01 -6.02
C ALA A 77 -2.76 4.88 -7.18
N THR A 78 -1.76 5.75 -6.91
CA THR A 78 -1.17 6.57 -7.98
C THR A 78 -0.48 5.70 -9.02
N LEU A 79 0.25 4.66 -8.62
CA LEU A 79 0.91 3.74 -9.57
C LEU A 79 -0.10 3.02 -10.46
N VAL A 80 -1.25 2.61 -9.94
CA VAL A 80 -2.30 1.98 -10.75
C VAL A 80 -2.84 2.96 -11.80
N HIS A 81 -3.02 4.23 -11.44
CA HIS A 81 -3.46 5.26 -12.39
C HIS A 81 -2.37 5.62 -13.40
N ASP A 82 -1.11 5.70 -12.97
CA ASP A 82 0.04 5.92 -13.85
C ASP A 82 0.12 4.79 -14.90
N ASP A 83 -0.10 3.53 -14.50
CA ASP A 83 -0.09 2.38 -15.43
C ASP A 83 -1.13 2.50 -16.53
N ILE A 84 -2.26 3.10 -16.23
CA ILE A 84 -3.35 3.35 -17.18
C ILE A 84 -2.96 4.49 -18.12
N ILE A 85 -2.50 5.61 -17.57
CA ILE A 85 -2.11 6.81 -18.34
C ILE A 85 -0.97 6.48 -19.31
N ASP A 86 0.03 5.73 -18.84
CA ASP A 86 1.23 5.38 -19.60
C ASP A 86 1.02 4.17 -20.53
N ASN A 87 -0.15 3.53 -20.51
CA ASN A 87 -0.40 2.24 -21.18
C ASN A 87 0.67 1.19 -20.84
N ALA A 88 1.11 1.16 -19.57
CA ALA A 88 2.16 0.28 -19.12
C ALA A 88 1.65 -1.17 -19.08
N LYS A 89 2.34 -2.07 -19.78
CA LYS A 89 2.02 -3.51 -19.77
C LYS A 89 2.53 -4.22 -18.51
N THR A 90 3.63 -3.74 -17.94
CA THR A 90 4.26 -4.36 -16.76
C THR A 90 4.73 -3.36 -15.72
N ARG A 91 4.75 -3.80 -14.45
CA ARG A 91 5.34 -3.15 -13.29
C ARG A 91 6.14 -4.10 -12.43
N ARG A 92 7.41 -3.75 -12.21
CA ARG A 92 8.35 -4.56 -11.41
C ARG A 92 8.39 -6.02 -11.89
N GLY A 93 8.35 -6.22 -13.21
CA GLY A 93 8.34 -7.53 -13.84
C GLY A 93 7.00 -8.30 -13.80
N LYS A 94 5.94 -7.71 -13.23
CA LYS A 94 4.58 -8.29 -13.21
C LYS A 94 3.65 -7.54 -14.16
N MET A 95 2.62 -8.20 -14.67
CA MET A 95 1.58 -7.56 -15.48
C MET A 95 0.84 -6.48 -14.66
N THR A 96 0.55 -5.32 -15.27
CA THR A 96 -0.24 -4.26 -14.61
C THR A 96 -1.70 -4.70 -14.47
N LEU A 97 -2.48 -4.04 -13.60
CA LEU A 97 -3.90 -4.36 -13.43
C LEU A 97 -4.71 -4.09 -14.71
N SER A 98 -4.35 -3.03 -15.45
CA SER A 98 -4.98 -2.66 -16.73
C SER A 98 -4.75 -3.73 -17.79
N GLU A 99 -3.53 -4.29 -17.86
CA GLU A 99 -3.19 -5.38 -18.78
C GLU A 99 -3.78 -6.73 -18.33
N LYS A 100 -3.80 -7.03 -17.03
CA LYS A 100 -4.28 -8.32 -16.49
C LYS A 100 -5.80 -8.47 -16.56
N HIS A 101 -6.53 -7.37 -16.48
CA HIS A 101 -7.99 -7.39 -16.39
C HIS A 101 -8.64 -6.55 -17.48
N ASN A 102 -8.66 -5.24 -17.31
CA ASN A 102 -8.98 -4.20 -18.30
C ASN A 102 -8.84 -2.84 -17.61
N THR A 103 -8.81 -1.78 -18.41
CA THR A 103 -8.66 -0.40 -17.94
C THR A 103 -9.71 0.00 -16.90
N ASN A 104 -10.99 -0.33 -17.12
CA ASN A 104 -12.07 0.09 -16.20
C ASN A 104 -11.91 -0.53 -14.81
N LEU A 105 -11.58 -1.82 -14.74
CA LEU A 105 -11.33 -2.49 -13.47
C LEU A 105 -10.08 -1.97 -12.75
N ALA A 106 -9.06 -1.56 -13.51
CA ALA A 106 -7.88 -0.92 -12.95
C ALA A 106 -8.21 0.47 -12.36
N VAL A 107 -8.99 1.30 -13.08
CA VAL A 107 -9.48 2.59 -12.58
C VAL A 107 -10.25 2.39 -11.28
N TYR A 108 -11.24 1.48 -11.24
CA TYR A 108 -12.02 1.25 -10.03
C TYR A 108 -11.18 0.72 -8.85
N THR A 109 -10.13 -0.03 -9.14
CA THR A 109 -9.20 -0.49 -8.09
C THR A 109 -8.37 0.68 -7.55
N GLY A 110 -7.87 1.55 -8.42
CA GLY A 110 -7.13 2.75 -8.00
C GLY A 110 -7.99 3.70 -7.17
N ASP A 111 -9.22 3.97 -7.60
CA ASP A 111 -10.20 4.76 -6.85
C ASP A 111 -10.53 4.12 -5.48
N TYR A 112 -10.74 2.81 -5.46
CA TYR A 112 -10.96 2.09 -4.19
C TYR A 112 -9.76 2.24 -3.25
N LEU A 113 -8.53 2.08 -3.73
CA LEU A 113 -7.32 2.27 -2.92
C LEU A 113 -7.20 3.72 -2.41
N LEU A 114 -7.51 4.71 -3.25
CA LEU A 114 -7.53 6.12 -2.85
C LEU A 114 -8.55 6.37 -1.72
N THR A 115 -9.78 5.88 -1.85
CA THR A 115 -10.77 6.04 -0.75
C THR A 115 -10.35 5.29 0.52
N LYS A 116 -9.68 4.13 0.37
CA LYS A 116 -9.18 3.34 1.49
C LYS A 116 -8.05 4.07 2.23
N SER A 117 -7.12 4.71 1.51
CA SER A 117 -6.04 5.49 2.14
C SER A 117 -6.59 6.64 2.97
N LEU A 118 -7.55 7.39 2.43
CA LEU A 118 -8.22 8.48 3.14
C LEU A 118 -8.96 7.98 4.39
N LYS A 119 -9.65 6.84 4.27
CA LYS A 119 -10.35 6.22 5.42
C LYS A 119 -9.40 5.82 6.55
N LEU A 120 -8.17 5.42 6.23
CA LEU A 120 -7.15 5.11 7.24
C LEU A 120 -6.60 6.37 7.89
N LEU A 121 -6.42 7.43 7.11
CA LEU A 121 -5.93 8.72 7.62
C LEU A 121 -6.87 9.32 8.66
N ILE A 122 -8.19 9.13 8.52
CA ILE A 122 -9.17 9.60 9.51
C ILE A 122 -9.03 8.87 10.87
N LYS A 123 -8.31 7.75 10.93
CA LYS A 123 -8.14 6.94 12.15
C LYS A 123 -6.85 7.23 12.92
N THR A 124 -6.02 8.17 12.47
CA THR A 124 -4.71 8.51 13.05
C THR A 124 -4.83 9.57 14.14
#